data_AF-A0A9P6SU37-F1
#
_entry.id   AF-A0A9P6SU37-F1
#
_cell.length_a   1.000
_cell.length_b   1.000
_cell.length_c   1.000
_cell.angle_alpha   90.00
_cell.angle_beta   90.00
_cell.angle_gamma   90.00
#
_symmetry.space_group_name_H-M   'P 1'
#
loop_
_entity.id
_entity.type
_entity.pdbx_description
1 polymer ?
#
loop_
_entity_poly.entity_id
_entity_poly.type
_entity_poly.pdbx_seq_one_letter_code
_entity_poly.pdbx_strand_id
1 'polypeptide(L)'
;MALSPPPSSSGLQTTSISNTGAIGATGSGGVSSGILAVPSYQVQQDQVPSLVSKRSATWRYLQRVHQGGMVLYNTAMLSETDLRRGYSDEKMQRRSLQYFLLGTSLATILEIPNFNDCLKAVHGVVQEYEYFTASESKSKMMFFRNTSRRVLLDMKSFEETDEYSLLEVRQLPFNLDYVITFASLCDMIAQVYEKLGSEDRVWNLTNTEMFQKIDNRFKKILTLVSRELETMAREVMADELNAMDPLGTPNDHDWDT
;
A
#
# COMPACT_ATOMS: atom_id res chain seq x y z
N MET A 1 13.12 44.90 -46.66
CA MET A 1 14.26 44.03 -46.99
C MET A 1 15.45 44.42 -46.15
N ALA A 2 15.76 43.65 -45.10
CA ALA A 2 17.09 43.47 -44.51
C ALA A 2 16.97 42.37 -43.43
N LEU A 3 17.78 41.32 -43.57
CA LEU A 3 17.86 40.14 -42.72
C LEU A 3 18.60 40.43 -41.40
N SER A 4 18.29 39.70 -40.34
CA SER A 4 19.17 39.52 -39.17
C SER A 4 19.06 38.08 -38.63
N PRO A 5 20.16 37.47 -38.14
CA PRO A 5 20.31 36.02 -37.94
C PRO A 5 19.95 35.54 -36.50
N PRO A 6 19.87 34.21 -36.23
CA PRO A 6 19.46 33.68 -34.94
C PRO A 6 20.66 33.39 -34.01
N PRO A 7 20.51 33.44 -32.67
CA PRO A 7 21.49 32.90 -31.77
C PRO A 7 21.15 31.48 -31.28
N SER A 8 22.23 30.74 -31.14
CA SER A 8 22.44 29.31 -30.90
C SER A 8 22.14 28.80 -29.49
N SER A 9 21.93 27.48 -29.43
CA SER A 9 21.71 26.62 -28.28
C SER A 9 22.88 26.54 -27.28
N SER A 10 22.57 26.61 -25.99
CA SER A 10 23.41 26.25 -24.83
C SER A 10 22.52 25.42 -23.90
N GLY A 11 22.82 24.18 -23.51
CA GLY A 11 24.08 23.66 -23.00
C GLY A 11 23.87 23.32 -21.53
N LEU A 12 23.50 22.07 -21.23
CA LEU A 12 23.27 21.54 -19.88
C LEU A 12 24.53 21.68 -19.01
N GLN A 13 24.42 22.30 -17.84
CA GLN A 13 25.46 22.26 -16.81
C GLN A 13 24.93 21.64 -15.51
N THR A 14 25.55 20.53 -15.17
CA THR A 14 25.47 19.77 -13.92
C THR A 14 26.26 20.51 -12.84
N THR A 15 25.63 20.97 -11.76
CA THR A 15 26.34 21.55 -10.62
C THR A 15 26.59 20.50 -9.54
N SER A 16 27.82 19.98 -9.53
CA SER A 16 28.42 19.25 -8.41
C SER A 16 28.90 20.23 -7.34
N ILE A 17 28.41 20.12 -6.10
CA ILE A 17 28.91 20.89 -4.96
C ILE A 17 29.94 20.03 -4.22
N SER A 18 31.20 20.40 -4.34
CA SER A 18 32.31 19.90 -3.52
C SER A 18 32.58 20.89 -2.39
N ASN A 19 32.47 20.45 -1.14
CA ASN A 19 32.75 21.27 0.04
C ASN A 19 34.21 21.04 0.49
N THR A 20 35.03 22.08 0.44
CA THR A 20 36.40 22.13 0.97
C THR A 20 36.40 22.52 2.45
N GLY A 21 37.19 21.84 3.28
CA GLY A 21 37.44 22.20 4.67
C GLY A 21 38.75 21.61 5.18
N ALA A 22 39.62 22.47 5.70
CA ALA A 22 41.05 22.30 5.92
C ALA A 22 41.46 21.48 7.17
N ILE A 23 42.54 20.70 7.00
CA ILE A 23 43.74 20.46 7.83
C ILE A 23 43.66 20.66 9.36
N GLY A 24 44.07 19.63 10.11
CA GLY A 24 44.53 19.74 11.51
C GLY A 24 44.89 18.37 12.11
N ALA A 25 46.17 18.01 12.11
CA ALA A 25 46.70 16.85 12.81
C ALA A 25 47.16 17.24 14.22
N THR A 26 46.83 16.42 15.23
CA THR A 26 47.68 15.89 16.33
C THR A 26 46.85 15.51 17.55
N GLY A 27 47.07 14.29 18.09
CA GLY A 27 47.13 14.08 19.55
C GLY A 27 45.99 13.33 20.26
N SER A 28 46.35 12.17 20.80
CA SER A 28 45.90 11.54 22.06
C SER A 28 44.47 10.97 22.20
N GLY A 29 44.43 9.62 22.15
CA GLY A 29 43.88 8.72 23.17
C GLY A 29 42.67 9.16 23.99
N GLY A 30 41.52 8.55 23.71
CA GLY A 30 40.35 8.55 24.58
C GLY A 30 39.31 7.55 24.06
N VAL A 31 39.19 6.41 24.74
CA VAL A 31 38.08 5.45 24.58
C VAL A 31 36.76 6.19 24.75
N SER A 32 35.89 6.17 23.74
CA SER A 32 34.52 6.66 23.82
C SER A 32 33.60 5.66 23.15
N SER A 33 32.88 4.93 23.99
CA SER A 33 31.80 4.03 23.66
C SER A 33 30.83 4.67 22.67
N GLY A 34 30.50 3.94 21.59
CA GLY A 34 29.51 4.35 20.61
C GLY A 34 28.13 4.46 21.23
N ILE A 35 27.74 5.68 21.59
CA ILE A 35 26.33 6.04 21.78
C ILE A 35 25.78 6.22 20.37
N LEU A 36 24.92 5.28 19.95
CA LEU A 36 24.10 5.42 18.76
C LEU A 36 23.30 6.72 18.89
N ALA A 37 23.59 7.70 18.03
CA ALA A 37 22.84 8.95 17.96
C ALA A 37 21.38 8.62 17.61
N VAL A 38 20.49 8.70 18.59
CA VAL A 38 19.06 8.68 18.36
C VAL A 38 18.73 9.93 17.54
N PRO A 39 18.07 9.82 16.38
CA PRO A 39 17.72 10.98 15.57
C PRO A 39 16.90 11.97 16.40
N SER A 40 17.22 13.26 16.31
CA SER A 40 16.54 14.31 17.07
C SER A 40 15.05 14.40 16.67
N TYR A 41 14.17 14.57 17.66
CA TYR A 41 12.71 14.58 17.48
C TYR A 41 12.22 15.53 16.37
N GLN A 42 12.89 16.68 16.19
CA GLN A 42 12.55 17.65 15.14
C GLN A 42 12.75 17.07 13.73
N VAL A 43 13.79 16.24 13.52
CA VAL A 43 14.05 15.58 12.24
C VAL A 43 12.96 14.55 11.89
N GLN A 44 12.34 13.93 12.90
CA GLN A 44 11.26 12.96 12.67
C GLN A 44 9.93 13.62 12.31
N GLN A 45 9.70 14.85 12.77
CA GLN A 45 8.50 15.64 12.50
C GLN A 45 8.48 16.19 11.06
N ASP A 46 9.62 16.69 10.58
CA ASP A 46 9.76 17.21 9.21
C ASP A 46 9.61 16.11 8.13
N GLN A 47 9.77 14.84 8.50
CA GLN A 47 9.62 13.72 7.57
C GLN A 47 8.15 13.35 7.31
N VAL A 48 7.22 13.67 8.21
CA VAL A 48 5.83 13.23 8.11
C VAL A 48 5.13 13.78 6.85
N PRO A 49 5.15 15.09 6.55
CA PRO A 49 4.51 15.61 5.35
C PRO A 49 5.07 14.97 4.06
N SER A 50 6.40 14.80 3.99
CA SER A 50 7.06 14.16 2.85
C SER A 50 6.65 12.69 2.70
N LEU A 51 6.47 11.98 3.81
CA LEU A 51 6.06 10.58 3.83
C LEU A 51 4.59 10.45 3.39
N VAL A 52 3.72 11.32 3.90
CA VAL A 52 2.30 11.37 3.53
C VAL A 52 2.13 11.58 2.03
N SER A 53 2.85 12.54 1.45
CA SER A 53 2.81 12.82 0.00
C SER A 53 3.27 11.60 -0.82
N LYS A 54 4.41 10.99 -0.44
CA LYS A 54 4.91 9.76 -1.08
C LYS A 54 3.91 8.62 -0.98
N ARG A 55 3.26 8.43 0.17
CA ARG A 55 2.26 7.38 0.40
C ARG A 55 1.01 7.58 -0.44
N SER A 56 0.48 8.79 -0.48
CA SER A 56 -0.67 9.12 -1.34
C SER A 56 -0.37 8.80 -2.80
N ALA A 57 0.81 9.18 -3.30
CA ALA A 57 1.24 8.86 -4.66
C ALA A 57 1.35 7.33 -4.90
N THR A 58 1.91 6.58 -3.96
CA THR A 58 2.01 5.11 -4.06
C THR A 58 0.65 4.42 -4.12
N TRP A 59 -0.32 4.86 -3.30
CA TRP A 59 -1.67 4.29 -3.33
C TRP A 59 -2.40 4.60 -4.63
N ARG A 60 -2.25 5.82 -5.18
CA ARG A 60 -2.79 6.17 -6.50
C ARG A 60 -2.14 5.42 -7.65
N TYR A 61 -0.84 5.16 -7.54
CA TYR A 61 -0.14 4.32 -8.49
C TYR A 61 -0.74 2.90 -8.48
N LEU A 62 -0.94 2.32 -7.29
CA LEU A 62 -1.47 0.97 -7.15
C LEU A 62 -2.92 0.85 -7.66
N GLN A 63 -3.74 1.87 -7.41
CA GLN A 63 -5.09 1.99 -7.97
C GLN A 63 -5.06 1.96 -9.51
N ARG A 64 -4.19 2.75 -10.13
CA ARG A 64 -4.07 2.82 -11.60
C ARG A 64 -3.57 1.52 -12.22
N VAL A 65 -2.66 0.81 -11.55
CA VAL A 65 -2.25 -0.54 -11.96
C VAL A 65 -3.43 -1.50 -11.91
N HIS A 66 -4.26 -1.47 -10.86
CA HIS A 66 -5.44 -2.34 -10.74
C HIS A 66 -6.57 -2.01 -11.73
N GLN A 67 -6.59 -0.79 -12.27
CA GLN A 67 -7.51 -0.39 -13.34
C GLN A 67 -6.99 -0.79 -14.74
N GLY A 68 -5.83 -1.44 -14.84
CA GLY A 68 -5.21 -1.83 -16.11
C GLY A 68 -4.60 -0.66 -16.89
N GLY A 69 -4.49 0.53 -16.29
CA GLY A 69 -4.05 1.75 -16.97
C GLY A 69 -2.56 2.07 -16.83
N MET A 70 -1.77 1.23 -16.16
CA MET A 70 -0.36 1.51 -15.86
C MET A 70 0.53 0.26 -15.86
N VAL A 71 1.77 0.43 -16.32
CA VAL A 71 2.81 -0.60 -16.28
C VAL A 71 3.35 -0.74 -14.85
N LEU A 72 3.35 -1.97 -14.33
CA LEU A 72 3.89 -2.29 -13.03
C LEU A 72 5.42 -2.17 -13.06
N TYR A 73 5.96 -1.23 -12.30
CA TYR A 73 7.39 -0.94 -12.07
C TYR A 73 8.20 -0.71 -13.35
N ASN A 74 7.52 -0.26 -14.42
CA ASN A 74 8.07 -0.16 -15.77
C ASN A 74 8.54 -1.51 -16.35
N THR A 75 8.01 -2.63 -15.85
CA THR A 75 8.39 -3.97 -16.26
C THR A 75 7.31 -4.67 -17.08
N ALA A 76 6.08 -4.76 -16.56
CA ALA A 76 5.00 -5.49 -17.23
C ALA A 76 3.65 -4.77 -17.08
N MET A 77 2.83 -4.80 -18.12
CA MET A 77 1.46 -4.29 -18.06
C MET A 77 0.52 -5.43 -17.66
N LEU A 78 -0.21 -5.26 -16.56
CA LEU A 78 -1.20 -6.23 -16.13
C LEU A 78 -2.55 -5.82 -16.70
N SER A 79 -3.11 -6.63 -17.60
CA SER A 79 -4.45 -6.38 -18.11
C SER A 79 -5.51 -6.65 -17.05
N GLU A 80 -6.71 -6.11 -17.22
CA GLU A 80 -7.85 -6.44 -16.34
C GLU A 80 -8.12 -7.95 -16.33
N THR A 81 -7.93 -8.62 -17.46
CA THR A 81 -8.06 -10.08 -17.58
C THR A 81 -7.03 -10.83 -16.74
N ASP A 82 -5.77 -10.37 -16.72
CA ASP A 82 -4.71 -10.98 -15.90
C ASP A 82 -4.99 -10.82 -14.41
N LEU A 83 -5.43 -9.62 -14.01
CA LEU A 83 -5.81 -9.32 -12.62
C LEU A 83 -6.99 -10.18 -12.18
N ARG A 84 -8.04 -10.29 -13.00
CA ARG A 84 -9.21 -11.13 -12.70
C ARG A 84 -8.85 -12.62 -12.63
N ARG A 85 -7.92 -13.07 -13.49
CA ARG A 85 -7.37 -14.44 -13.47
C ARG A 85 -6.58 -14.71 -12.18
N GLY A 86 -5.73 -13.77 -11.76
CA GLY A 86 -4.94 -13.91 -10.53
C GLY A 86 -5.75 -13.80 -9.24
N TYR A 87 -6.92 -13.14 -9.27
CA TYR A 87 -7.76 -12.89 -8.09
C TYR A 87 -9.08 -13.68 -8.02
N SER A 88 -9.19 -14.83 -8.71
CA SER A 88 -10.43 -15.63 -8.75
C SER A 88 -10.71 -16.47 -7.49
N ASP A 89 -9.79 -16.52 -6.53
CA ASP A 89 -9.88 -17.41 -5.37
C ASP A 89 -10.98 -17.02 -4.36
N GLU A 90 -11.53 -18.01 -3.65
CA GLU A 90 -12.45 -17.80 -2.51
C GLU A 90 -11.81 -16.92 -1.41
N LYS A 91 -10.47 -16.96 -1.31
CA LYS A 91 -9.68 -16.07 -0.44
C LYS A 91 -9.87 -14.60 -0.82
N MET A 92 -10.01 -14.29 -2.12
CA MET A 92 -10.21 -12.93 -2.60
C MET A 92 -11.63 -12.46 -2.35
N GLN A 93 -12.64 -13.32 -2.44
CA GLN A 93 -14.01 -12.96 -2.06
C GLN A 93 -14.07 -12.48 -0.59
N ARG A 94 -13.41 -13.21 0.31
CA ARG A 94 -13.33 -12.81 1.72
C ARG A 94 -12.54 -11.53 1.93
N ARG A 95 -11.38 -11.42 1.29
CA ARG A 95 -10.55 -10.21 1.35
C ARG A 95 -11.28 -9.00 0.78
N SER A 96 -12.11 -9.18 -0.25
CA SER A 96 -12.95 -8.12 -0.82
C SER A 96 -13.92 -7.59 0.21
N LEU A 97 -14.58 -8.46 0.97
CA LEU A 97 -15.45 -8.02 2.07
C LEU A 97 -14.67 -7.23 3.12
N GLN A 98 -13.50 -7.72 3.55
CA GLN A 98 -12.63 -7.01 4.49
C GLN A 98 -12.27 -5.61 3.99
N TYR A 99 -11.85 -5.49 2.73
CA TYR A 99 -11.49 -4.21 2.11
C TYR A 99 -12.68 -3.28 1.90
N PHE A 100 -13.85 -3.83 1.58
CA PHE A 100 -15.08 -3.07 1.46
C PHE A 100 -15.47 -2.43 2.79
N LEU A 101 -15.48 -3.20 3.89
CA LEU A 101 -15.79 -2.73 5.23
C LEU A 101 -14.81 -1.65 5.71
N LEU A 102 -13.51 -1.82 5.40
CA LEU A 102 -12.50 -0.80 5.68
C LEU A 102 -12.75 0.46 4.85
N GLY A 103 -13.04 0.32 3.56
CA GLY A 103 -13.30 1.45 2.68
C GLY A 103 -14.52 2.28 3.11
N THR A 104 -15.63 1.62 3.46
CA THR A 104 -16.85 2.30 3.90
C THR A 104 -16.68 2.99 5.25
N SER A 105 -15.99 2.36 6.20
CA SER A 105 -15.69 2.97 7.50
C SER A 105 -14.71 4.14 7.39
N LEU A 106 -13.72 4.09 6.48
CA LEU A 106 -12.85 5.23 6.22
C LEU A 106 -13.62 6.41 5.60
N ALA A 107 -14.58 6.15 4.71
CA ALA A 107 -15.37 7.19 4.07
C ALA A 107 -16.13 8.07 5.08
N THR A 108 -16.72 7.47 6.11
CA THR A 108 -17.44 8.22 7.15
C THR A 108 -16.48 9.06 8.02
N ILE A 109 -15.27 8.55 8.29
CA ILE A 109 -14.26 9.29 9.06
C ILE A 109 -13.70 10.49 8.27
N LEU A 110 -13.66 10.40 6.94
CA LEU A 110 -13.21 11.49 6.08
C LEU A 110 -14.15 12.71 6.13
N GLU A 111 -15.33 12.62 6.74
CA GLU A 111 -16.22 13.76 6.96
C GLU A 111 -15.85 14.58 8.21
N ILE A 112 -15.04 14.04 9.14
CA ILE A 112 -14.69 14.72 10.40
C ILE A 112 -13.79 15.94 10.13
N PRO A 113 -14.21 17.19 10.47
CA PRO A 113 -13.42 18.38 10.15
C PRO A 113 -12.17 18.52 11.04
N ASN A 114 -12.25 18.12 12.31
CA ASN A 114 -11.14 18.23 13.26
C ASN A 114 -10.04 17.21 12.95
N PHE A 115 -8.80 17.68 12.81
CA PHE A 115 -7.63 16.83 12.53
C PHE A 115 -7.42 15.73 13.57
N ASN A 116 -7.41 16.10 14.85
CA ASN A 116 -7.02 15.20 15.93
C ASN A 116 -8.08 14.11 16.11
N ASP A 117 -9.36 14.48 15.95
CA ASP A 117 -10.47 13.54 16.05
C ASP A 117 -10.50 12.62 14.83
N CYS A 118 -10.27 13.16 13.63
CA CYS A 118 -10.11 12.37 12.42
C CYS A 118 -8.96 11.37 12.55
N LEU A 119 -7.79 11.80 13.02
CA LEU A 119 -6.61 10.93 13.18
C LEU A 119 -6.87 9.81 14.20
N LYS A 120 -7.51 10.13 15.33
CA LYS A 120 -7.92 9.13 16.34
C LYS A 120 -8.94 8.15 15.77
N ALA A 121 -9.92 8.63 15.02
CA ALA A 121 -10.95 7.78 14.40
C ALA A 121 -10.34 6.84 13.34
N VAL A 122 -9.45 7.34 12.47
CA VAL A 122 -8.71 6.52 11.51
C VAL A 122 -7.87 5.46 12.24
N HIS A 123 -7.16 5.84 13.30
CA HIS A 123 -6.40 4.88 14.10
C HIS A 123 -7.30 3.80 14.70
N GLY A 124 -8.47 4.19 15.24
CA GLY A 124 -9.47 3.27 15.79
C GLY A 124 -9.97 2.26 14.76
N VAL A 125 -10.45 2.72 13.60
CA VAL A 125 -10.94 1.83 12.53
C VAL A 125 -9.87 0.88 12.03
N VAL A 126 -8.66 1.38 11.81
CA VAL A 126 -7.54 0.55 11.35
C VAL A 126 -7.15 -0.49 12.40
N GLN A 127 -7.31 -0.18 13.69
CA GLN A 127 -7.10 -1.12 14.79
C GLN A 127 -8.21 -2.18 14.87
N GLU A 128 -9.49 -1.78 14.75
CA GLU A 128 -10.63 -2.69 14.69
C GLU A 128 -10.52 -3.65 13.49
N TYR A 129 -10.10 -3.13 12.33
CA TYR A 129 -9.85 -3.93 11.12
C TYR A 129 -8.78 -5.02 11.33
N GLU A 130 -7.68 -4.70 12.03
CA GLU A 130 -6.64 -5.69 12.34
C GLU A 130 -7.17 -6.77 13.31
N TYR A 131 -8.00 -6.39 14.28
CA TYR A 131 -8.60 -7.36 15.18
C TYR A 131 -9.59 -8.28 14.44
N PHE A 132 -10.41 -7.71 13.54
CA PHE A 132 -11.34 -8.43 12.69
C PHE A 132 -10.63 -9.46 11.78
N THR A 133 -9.52 -9.06 11.16
CA THR A 133 -8.72 -9.98 10.32
C THR A 133 -7.95 -11.03 11.15
N ALA A 134 -7.58 -10.72 12.40
CA ALA A 134 -6.84 -11.64 13.28
C ALA A 134 -7.72 -12.68 13.99
N SER A 135 -8.92 -12.29 14.45
CA SER A 135 -9.87 -13.19 15.14
C SER A 135 -10.29 -14.37 14.26
N GLU A 136 -10.34 -14.14 12.94
CA GLU A 136 -10.63 -15.16 11.94
C GLU A 136 -9.60 -16.32 11.90
N SER A 137 -8.34 -16.04 12.23
CA SER A 137 -7.27 -17.05 12.21
C SER A 137 -7.39 -18.07 13.35
N LYS A 138 -8.01 -17.68 14.48
CA LYS A 138 -8.24 -18.55 15.64
C LYS A 138 -9.52 -19.39 15.52
N SER A 139 -10.51 -18.90 14.77
CA SER A 139 -11.79 -19.58 14.60
C SER A 139 -11.67 -20.90 13.85
N LYS A 140 -10.64 -21.08 13.00
CA LYS A 140 -10.39 -22.29 12.20
C LYS A 140 -10.37 -23.62 12.98
N MET A 141 -10.15 -23.63 14.29
CA MET A 141 -10.15 -24.86 15.10
C MET A 141 -11.55 -25.37 15.51
N MET A 142 -12.64 -24.64 15.21
CA MET A 142 -14.02 -25.02 15.56
C MET A 142 -14.91 -25.40 14.34
N PHE A 143 -14.37 -25.44 13.12
CA PHE A 143 -15.18 -25.59 11.90
C PHE A 143 -15.17 -26.97 11.23
N PHE A 144 -14.49 -27.98 11.79
CA PHE A 144 -14.45 -29.37 11.26
C PHE A 144 -15.70 -30.23 11.56
N ARG A 145 -16.89 -29.63 11.62
CA ARG A 145 -18.13 -30.42 11.64
C ARG A 145 -19.18 -29.80 10.74
N ASN A 146 -19.44 -30.46 9.61
CA ASN A 146 -20.48 -30.22 8.61
C ASN A 146 -20.35 -29.03 7.64
N THR A 147 -19.80 -29.40 6.49
CA THR A 147 -19.95 -28.88 5.13
C THR A 147 -21.42 -28.74 4.69
N SER A 148 -21.67 -27.70 3.88
CA SER A 148 -22.80 -27.49 2.94
C SER A 148 -23.77 -26.31 3.17
N ARG A 149 -23.68 -25.49 4.24
CA ARG A 149 -24.53 -24.27 4.38
C ARG A 149 -23.88 -23.11 5.18
N ARG A 150 -22.67 -22.65 4.82
CA ARG A 150 -21.95 -21.63 5.62
C ARG A 150 -21.41 -20.42 4.84
N VAL A 151 -22.28 -19.74 4.10
CA VAL A 151 -22.02 -18.32 3.73
C VAL A 151 -23.01 -17.36 4.41
N LEU A 152 -24.06 -17.88 5.06
CA LEU A 152 -25.15 -17.06 5.62
C LEU A 152 -25.16 -16.96 7.16
N LEU A 153 -24.43 -17.81 7.89
CA LEU A 153 -24.61 -17.97 9.35
C LEU A 153 -23.49 -17.40 10.22
N ASP A 154 -22.38 -16.94 9.64
CA ASP A 154 -21.26 -16.37 10.40
C ASP A 154 -21.39 -14.86 10.66
N MET A 155 -22.53 -14.27 10.27
CA MET A 155 -22.90 -12.86 10.52
C MET A 155 -24.09 -12.77 11.48
N LYS A 156 -24.33 -13.81 12.30
CA LYS A 156 -25.35 -13.78 13.36
C LYS A 156 -24.73 -13.82 14.78
N SER A 157 -23.46 -14.19 14.88
CA SER A 157 -22.62 -13.96 16.06
C SER A 157 -22.16 -12.50 16.21
N PHE A 158 -22.50 -11.63 15.25
CA PHE A 158 -22.06 -10.24 15.18
C PHE A 158 -23.01 -9.26 15.90
N GLU A 159 -24.27 -9.63 16.16
CA GLU A 159 -25.24 -8.74 16.81
C GLU A 159 -25.06 -8.60 18.33
N GLU A 160 -24.17 -9.38 18.96
CA GLU A 160 -24.09 -9.44 20.43
C GLU A 160 -22.71 -9.04 20.98
N THR A 161 -21.96 -8.20 20.27
CA THR A 161 -20.65 -7.77 20.75
C THR A 161 -20.42 -6.29 20.45
N ASP A 162 -20.57 -5.47 21.48
CA ASP A 162 -20.31 -4.03 21.61
C ASP A 162 -18.84 -3.62 21.28
N GLU A 163 -18.07 -4.47 20.59
CA GLU A 163 -16.61 -4.41 20.46
C GLU A 163 -16.14 -3.83 19.10
N TYR A 164 -17.07 -3.39 18.23
CA TYR A 164 -16.78 -2.76 16.93
C TYR A 164 -17.68 -1.54 16.73
N SER A 165 -17.30 -0.40 17.31
CA SER A 165 -18.13 0.82 17.25
C SER A 165 -17.91 1.62 15.95
N LEU A 166 -16.78 1.43 15.26
CA LEU A 166 -16.41 2.25 14.10
C LEU A 166 -16.42 1.46 12.78
N LEU A 167 -16.33 0.13 12.81
CA LEU A 167 -16.41 -0.72 11.63
C LEU A 167 -17.87 -0.98 11.23
N GLU A 168 -18.35 -0.32 10.17
CA GLU A 168 -19.72 -0.52 9.69
C GLU A 168 -19.88 -1.85 8.94
N VAL A 169 -20.42 -2.88 9.59
CA VAL A 169 -20.67 -4.19 8.97
C VAL A 169 -22.06 -4.27 8.34
N ARG A 170 -22.10 -4.42 7.01
CA ARG A 170 -23.35 -4.65 6.24
C ARG A 170 -23.35 -6.02 5.57
N GLN A 171 -24.50 -6.69 5.60
CA GLN A 171 -24.72 -7.93 4.83
C GLN A 171 -24.96 -7.60 3.36
N LEU A 172 -24.20 -8.24 2.47
CA LEU A 172 -24.35 -8.09 1.01
C LEU A 172 -24.91 -9.38 0.41
N PRO A 173 -25.96 -9.32 -0.43
CA PRO A 173 -26.56 -10.50 -1.05
C PRO A 173 -25.77 -11.02 -2.27
N PHE A 174 -24.61 -10.43 -2.56
CA PHE A 174 -23.76 -10.76 -3.71
C PHE A 174 -22.29 -10.79 -3.31
N ASN A 175 -21.47 -11.42 -4.17
CA ASN A 175 -20.03 -11.48 -3.99
C ASN A 175 -19.38 -10.22 -4.53
N LEU A 176 -18.47 -9.64 -3.76
CA LEU A 176 -17.74 -8.45 -4.18
C LEU A 176 -16.66 -8.81 -5.20
N ASP A 177 -16.53 -7.95 -6.21
CA ASP A 177 -15.43 -8.00 -7.16
C ASP A 177 -14.17 -7.40 -6.50
N TYR A 178 -13.14 -8.22 -6.34
CA TYR A 178 -11.90 -7.82 -5.70
C TYR A 178 -11.21 -6.67 -6.41
N VAL A 179 -11.13 -6.69 -7.74
CA VAL A 179 -10.37 -5.69 -8.51
C VAL A 179 -10.98 -4.30 -8.31
N ILE A 180 -12.31 -4.21 -8.42
CA ILE A 180 -13.04 -2.95 -8.24
C ILE A 180 -13.00 -2.50 -6.78
N THR A 181 -13.21 -3.43 -5.84
CA THR A 181 -13.25 -3.13 -4.41
C THR A 181 -11.89 -2.65 -3.92
N PHE A 182 -10.80 -3.29 -4.35
CA PHE A 182 -9.45 -2.90 -3.99
C PHE A 182 -9.05 -1.56 -4.61
N ALA A 183 -9.40 -1.31 -5.89
CA ALA A 183 -9.17 0.00 -6.51
C ALA A 183 -9.89 1.12 -5.75
N SER A 184 -11.11 0.86 -5.28
CA SER A 184 -11.89 1.80 -4.46
C SER A 184 -11.25 2.01 -3.08
N LEU A 185 -10.74 0.95 -2.44
CA LEU A 185 -10.00 1.06 -1.19
C LEU A 185 -8.73 1.91 -1.33
N CYS A 186 -7.96 1.71 -2.41
CA CYS A 186 -6.76 2.51 -2.69
C CYS A 186 -7.08 4.01 -2.76
N ASP A 187 -8.19 4.36 -3.40
CA ASP A 187 -8.67 5.75 -3.47
C ASP A 187 -8.98 6.30 -2.09
N MET A 188 -9.76 5.56 -1.29
CA MET A 188 -10.11 5.99 0.07
C MET A 188 -8.87 6.16 0.97
N ILE A 189 -7.90 5.24 0.90
CA ILE A 189 -6.65 5.36 1.64
C ILE A 189 -5.83 6.57 1.14
N ALA A 190 -5.76 6.80 -0.18
CA ALA A 190 -5.08 7.98 -0.73
C ALA A 190 -5.70 9.29 -0.22
N GLN A 191 -7.04 9.37 -0.20
CA GLN A 191 -7.77 10.52 0.37
C GLN A 191 -7.49 10.72 1.86
N VAL A 192 -7.37 9.64 2.64
CA VAL A 192 -6.93 9.72 4.05
C VAL A 192 -5.54 10.35 4.15
N TYR A 193 -4.57 9.90 3.37
CA TYR A 193 -3.23 10.51 3.37
C TYR A 193 -3.28 11.98 2.95
N GLU A 194 -4.01 12.35 1.89
CA GLU A 194 -4.14 13.75 1.47
C GLU A 194 -4.76 14.63 2.54
N LYS A 195 -5.81 14.14 3.19
CA LYS A 195 -6.41 14.83 4.32
C LYS A 195 -5.38 15.01 5.43
N LEU A 196 -4.58 14.00 5.76
CA LEU A 196 -3.52 14.11 6.78
C LEU A 196 -2.35 15.04 6.35
N GLY A 197 -2.15 15.26 5.06
CA GLY A 197 -1.04 16.03 4.49
C GLY A 197 -1.32 17.51 4.22
N SER A 198 -2.54 17.99 4.51
CA SER A 198 -2.91 19.40 4.29
C SER A 198 -1.95 20.37 5.01
N GLU A 199 -1.57 21.47 4.34
CA GLU A 199 -0.41 22.31 4.70
C GLU A 199 -0.53 23.07 6.04
N ASP A 200 -1.71 23.14 6.66
CA ASP A 200 -1.96 23.89 7.90
C ASP A 200 -1.78 23.08 9.20
N ARG A 201 -1.21 21.88 9.15
CA ARG A 201 -1.24 20.94 10.29
C ARG A 201 0.03 20.98 11.14
N VAL A 202 -0.15 21.25 12.44
CA VAL A 202 0.91 21.12 13.45
C VAL A 202 1.00 19.68 13.92
N TRP A 203 2.08 19.01 13.56
CA TRP A 203 2.42 17.69 14.09
C TRP A 203 2.94 17.81 15.52
N ASN A 204 2.59 16.85 16.37
CA ASN A 204 3.16 16.71 17.72
C ASN A 204 3.58 15.25 17.90
N LEU A 205 4.27 14.94 19.00
CA LEU A 205 4.79 13.58 19.25
C LEU A 205 3.67 12.53 19.23
N THR A 206 2.58 12.77 19.96
CA THR A 206 1.44 11.84 20.07
C THR A 206 0.78 11.56 18.71
N ASN A 207 0.52 12.60 17.93
CA ASN A 207 -0.09 12.49 16.61
C ASN A 207 0.86 11.81 15.61
N THR A 208 2.16 12.07 15.72
CA THR A 208 3.18 11.42 14.89
C THR A 208 3.26 9.92 15.14
N GLU A 209 3.26 9.49 16.41
CA GLU A 209 3.24 8.07 16.78
C GLU A 209 1.95 7.38 16.30
N MET A 210 0.81 8.05 16.43
CA MET A 210 -0.48 7.54 15.97
C MET A 210 -0.51 7.38 14.44
N PHE A 211 0.00 8.38 13.72
CA PHE A 211 0.18 8.30 12.28
C PHE A 211 1.10 7.15 11.87
N GLN A 212 2.24 6.95 12.54
CA GLN A 212 3.14 5.83 12.25
C GLN A 212 2.45 4.48 12.45
N LYS A 213 1.60 4.34 13.47
CA LYS A 213 0.80 3.12 13.68
C LYS A 213 -0.15 2.88 12.52
N ILE A 214 -0.86 3.90 12.06
CA ILE A 214 -1.74 3.85 10.88
C ILE A 214 -0.93 3.47 9.63
N ASP A 215 0.17 4.20 9.35
CA ASP A 215 1.01 3.96 8.17
C ASP A 215 1.53 2.53 8.12
N ASN A 216 1.97 2.00 9.26
CA ASN A 216 2.45 0.62 9.34
C ASN A 216 1.37 -0.40 8.97
N ARG A 217 0.10 -0.12 9.24
CA ARG A 217 -1.01 -1.03 8.86
C ARG A 217 -1.33 -0.95 7.39
N PHE A 218 -1.47 0.25 6.84
CA PHE A 218 -1.61 0.43 5.40
C PHE A 218 -0.42 -0.16 4.64
N LYS A 219 0.80 -0.01 5.16
CA LYS A 219 2.01 -0.62 4.60
C LYS A 219 1.92 -2.15 4.53
N LYS A 220 1.27 -2.83 5.48
CA LYS A 220 1.07 -4.29 5.41
C LYS A 220 0.22 -4.67 4.19
N ILE A 221 -0.91 -3.98 4.00
CA ILE A 221 -1.80 -4.19 2.84
C ILE A 221 -1.04 -3.92 1.55
N LEU A 222 -0.37 -2.77 1.47
CA LEU A 222 0.46 -2.39 0.33
C LEU A 222 1.52 -3.45 0.00
N THR A 223 2.27 -3.91 1.01
CA THR A 223 3.34 -4.89 0.81
C THR A 223 2.80 -6.25 0.34
N LEU A 224 1.65 -6.66 0.87
CA LEU A 224 0.99 -7.90 0.46
C LEU A 224 0.60 -7.85 -1.03
N VAL A 225 -0.13 -6.81 -1.42
CA VAL A 225 -0.64 -6.68 -2.79
C VAL A 225 0.48 -6.41 -3.79
N SER A 226 1.49 -5.61 -3.42
CA SER A 226 2.67 -5.41 -4.27
C SER A 226 3.36 -6.74 -4.61
N ARG A 227 3.50 -7.66 -3.65
CA ARG A 227 4.08 -8.98 -3.90
C ARG A 227 3.21 -9.85 -4.82
N GLU A 228 1.90 -9.79 -4.66
CA GLU A 228 0.96 -10.53 -5.52
C GLU A 228 1.02 -10.01 -6.97
N LEU A 229 1.07 -8.69 -7.16
CA LEU A 229 1.26 -8.07 -8.48
C LEU A 229 2.60 -8.43 -9.11
N GLU A 230 3.68 -8.46 -8.32
CA GLU A 230 5.00 -8.90 -8.80
C GLU A 230 4.98 -10.35 -9.29
N THR A 231 4.27 -11.24 -8.60
CA THR A 231 4.09 -12.62 -9.04
C THR A 231 3.33 -12.68 -10.37
N MET A 232 2.19 -12.00 -10.48
CA MET A 232 1.43 -11.95 -11.73
C MET A 232 2.24 -11.36 -12.88
N ALA A 233 3.02 -10.31 -12.63
CA ALA A 233 3.88 -9.71 -13.65
C ALA A 233 4.94 -10.70 -14.18
N ARG A 234 5.50 -11.56 -13.31
CA ARG A 234 6.43 -12.61 -13.73
C ARG A 234 5.77 -13.66 -14.62
N GLU A 235 4.54 -14.03 -14.30
CA GLU A 235 3.75 -14.97 -15.11
C GLU A 235 3.44 -14.38 -16.49
N VAL A 236 2.95 -13.14 -16.54
CA VAL A 236 2.66 -12.45 -17.81
C VAL A 236 3.92 -12.32 -18.68
N MET A 237 5.05 -11.92 -18.10
CA MET A 237 6.31 -11.83 -18.85
C MET A 237 6.79 -13.20 -19.36
N ALA A 238 6.59 -14.27 -18.59
CA ALA A 238 6.93 -15.62 -19.03
C ALA A 238 6.01 -16.10 -20.16
N ASP A 239 4.71 -15.83 -20.06
CA ASP A 239 3.73 -16.12 -21.11
C ASP A 239 4.07 -15.35 -22.41
N GLU A 240 4.39 -14.06 -22.31
CA GLU A 240 4.81 -13.22 -23.44
C GLU A 240 6.11 -13.75 -24.06
N LEU A 241 7.09 -14.15 -23.26
CA LEU A 241 8.34 -14.71 -23.76
C LEU A 241 8.13 -16.06 -24.47
N ASN A 242 7.30 -16.94 -23.89
CA ASN A 242 6.97 -18.24 -24.48
C ASN A 242 6.19 -18.09 -25.80
N ALA A 243 5.33 -17.07 -25.90
CA ALA A 243 4.61 -16.77 -27.13
C ALA A 243 5.54 -16.27 -28.26
N MET A 244 6.70 -15.73 -27.91
CA MET A 244 7.70 -15.23 -28.86
C MET A 244 8.70 -16.28 -29.31
N ASP A 245 8.76 -17.47 -28.68
CA ASP A 245 9.67 -18.54 -29.08
C ASP A 245 9.10 -19.35 -30.27
N PRO A 246 9.65 -19.19 -31.49
CA PRO A 246 9.19 -19.96 -32.65
C PRO A 246 9.61 -21.44 -32.60
N LEU A 247 10.47 -21.83 -31.65
CA LEU A 247 11.06 -23.17 -31.52
C LEU A 247 10.69 -23.88 -30.21
N GLY A 248 9.72 -23.38 -29.43
CA GLY A 248 9.34 -23.95 -28.14
C GLY A 248 8.87 -25.40 -28.26
N THR A 249 9.81 -26.35 -28.25
CA THR A 249 9.51 -27.77 -28.28
C THR A 249 8.94 -28.14 -26.90
N PRO A 250 7.85 -28.93 -26.85
CA PRO A 250 7.39 -29.47 -25.59
C PRO A 250 8.38 -30.54 -25.13
N ASN A 251 9.31 -30.14 -24.28
CA ASN A 251 10.05 -31.03 -23.39
C ASN A 251 10.83 -32.16 -24.11
N ASP A 252 11.85 -31.81 -24.90
CA ASP A 252 12.85 -32.80 -25.34
C ASP A 252 13.84 -33.07 -24.21
N HIS A 253 13.41 -33.95 -23.29
CA HIS A 253 14.24 -34.61 -22.30
C HIS A 253 14.82 -35.88 -22.92
N ASP A 254 15.70 -35.73 -23.92
CA ASP A 254 16.32 -36.85 -24.61
C ASP A 254 17.78 -36.49 -24.99
N TRP A 255 18.65 -36.40 -23.98
CA TRP A 255 20.10 -36.26 -24.20
C TRP A 255 20.94 -37.41 -23.60
N ASP A 256 20.31 -38.43 -23.03
CA ASP A 256 21.00 -39.62 -22.53
C ASP A 256 20.61 -40.86 -23.36
N THR A 257 21.33 -41.07 -24.47
CA THR A 257 21.57 -42.41 -25.03
C THR A 257 23.05 -42.57 -25.34
#